data_AF-A0A8S1EPV6-F1
#
_entry.id   AF-A0A8S1EPV6-F1
#
_cell.length_a   1.000
_cell.length_b   1.000
_cell.length_c   1.000
_cell.angle_alpha   90.00
_cell.angle_beta   90.00
_cell.angle_gamma   90.00
#
_symmetry.space_group_name_H-M   'P 1'
#
loop_
_entity.id
_entity.type
_entity.pdbx_description
1 polymer ?
#
loop_
_entity_poly.entity_id
_entity_poly.type
_entity_poly.pdbx_seq_one_letter_code
_entity_poly.pdbx_strand_id
1 'polypeptide(L)'
;MHQLMENEERVSRSSLKLFKIIEMQQSVRTFINEGSELVKGTHNEKHAGFAQALYFAGLEADDYLLKLEYRAEAAFRITDAEIDVGRGKVEAVQQCLANLRTSIASDPSSKISNDKPIARVKSLVL
;
A
#
# COMPACT_ATOMS: atom_id res chain seq x y z
N MET A 1 -13.50 -24.28 -32.73
CA MET A 1 -12.97 -24.89 -31.48
C MET A 1 -11.66 -24.24 -31.03
N HIS A 2 -10.61 -24.13 -31.85
CA HIS A 2 -9.33 -23.52 -31.44
C HIS A 2 -9.43 -22.05 -30.96
N GLN A 3 -10.13 -21.18 -31.71
CA GLN A 3 -10.28 -19.76 -31.34
C GLN A 3 -11.11 -19.51 -30.07
N LEU A 4 -12.02 -20.43 -29.72
CA LEU A 4 -12.82 -20.31 -28.49
C LEU A 4 -11.95 -20.63 -27.27
N MET A 5 -11.13 -21.68 -27.33
CA MET A 5 -10.22 -22.08 -26.25
C MET A 5 -9.14 -21.02 -25.99
N GLU A 6 -8.55 -20.44 -27.04
CA GLU A 6 -7.56 -19.35 -26.91
C GLU A 6 -8.18 -18.09 -26.26
N ASN A 7 -9.46 -17.84 -26.51
CA ASN A 7 -10.16 -16.68 -25.96
C ASN A 7 -10.53 -16.91 -24.48
N GLU A 8 -11.00 -18.11 -24.12
CA GLU A 8 -11.26 -18.50 -22.73
C GLU A 8 -9.99 -18.46 -21.87
N GLU A 9 -8.87 -18.97 -22.39
CA GLU A 9 -7.59 -18.92 -21.69
C GLU A 9 -7.10 -17.47 -21.48
N ARG A 10 -7.31 -16.60 -22.47
CA ARG A 10 -6.96 -15.18 -22.37
C ARG A 10 -7.80 -14.46 -21.32
N VAL A 11 -9.11 -14.70 -21.29
CA VAL A 11 -10.02 -14.11 -20.30
C VAL A 11 -9.62 -14.57 -18.88
N SER A 12 -9.38 -15.87 -18.70
CA SER A 12 -8.95 -16.43 -17.41
C SER A 12 -7.64 -15.80 -16.90
N ARG A 13 -6.64 -15.64 -17.76
CA ARG A 13 -5.36 -15.00 -17.39
C ARG A 13 -5.52 -13.52 -17.04
N SER A 14 -6.35 -12.78 -17.75
CA SER A 14 -6.64 -11.37 -17.42
C SER A 14 -7.35 -11.24 -16.07
N SER A 15 -8.31 -12.12 -15.77
CA SER A 15 -8.99 -12.16 -14.47
C SER A 15 -8.04 -12.47 -13.32
N LEU A 16 -7.09 -13.41 -13.50
CA LEU A 16 -6.08 -13.72 -12.49
C LEU A 16 -5.15 -12.54 -12.20
N LYS A 17 -4.82 -11.73 -13.21
CA LYS A 17 -3.99 -10.53 -13.03
C LYS A 17 -4.73 -9.43 -12.28
N LEU A 18 -6.00 -9.20 -12.62
CA LEU A 18 -6.87 -8.26 -11.90
C LEU A 18 -6.95 -8.62 -10.42
N PHE A 19 -7.19 -9.89 -10.10
CA PHE A 19 -7.25 -10.36 -8.71
C PHE A 19 -5.96 -10.04 -7.94
N LYS A 20 -4.79 -10.32 -8.52
CA LYS A 20 -3.49 -9.98 -7.91
C LYS A 20 -3.31 -8.49 -7.66
N ILE A 21 -3.76 -7.64 -8.59
CA ILE A 21 -3.69 -6.18 -8.42
C ILE A 21 -4.52 -5.74 -7.21
N ILE A 22 -5.75 -6.25 -7.10
CA ILE A 22 -6.65 -5.96 -5.99
C ILE A 22 -6.07 -6.43 -4.65
N GLU A 23 -5.50 -7.65 -4.59
CA GLU A 23 -4.83 -8.16 -3.38
C GLU A 23 -3.65 -7.26 -2.95
N MET A 24 -2.88 -6.77 -3.91
CA MET A 24 -1.77 -5.84 -3.65
C MET A 24 -2.28 -4.50 -3.11
N GLN A 25 -3.36 -3.93 -3.66
CA GLN A 25 -3.97 -2.70 -3.15
C GLN A 25 -4.48 -2.88 -1.70
N GLN A 26 -5.13 -4.00 -1.40
CA GLN A 26 -5.56 -4.33 -0.04
C GLN A 26 -4.38 -4.45 0.93
N SER A 27 -3.27 -5.03 0.48
CA SER A 27 -2.03 -5.13 1.25
C SER A 27 -1.45 -3.75 1.57
N VAL A 28 -1.35 -2.86 0.57
CA VAL A 28 -0.89 -1.47 0.76
C VAL A 28 -1.75 -0.74 1.79
N ARG A 29 -3.08 -0.81 1.65
CA ARG A 29 -4.01 -0.18 2.60
C ARG A 29 -3.85 -0.72 4.01
N THR A 30 -3.66 -2.03 4.15
CA THR A 30 -3.38 -2.68 5.44
C THR A 30 -2.11 -2.12 6.07
N PHE A 31 -1.02 -2.03 5.30
CA PHE A 31 0.26 -1.52 5.80
C PHE A 31 0.19 -0.05 6.24
N ILE A 32 -0.48 0.80 5.46
CA ILE A 32 -0.68 2.22 5.81
C ILE A 32 -1.46 2.34 7.11
N ASN A 33 -2.59 1.61 7.23
CA ASN A 33 -3.41 1.63 8.42
C ASN A 33 -2.62 1.18 9.65
N GLU A 34 -1.87 0.08 9.53
CA GLU A 34 -1.02 -0.39 10.63
C GLU A 34 0.03 0.65 11.03
N GLY A 35 0.72 1.25 10.06
CA GLY A 35 1.69 2.30 10.34
C GLY A 35 1.08 3.52 11.03
N SER A 36 -0.14 3.89 10.63
CA SER A 36 -0.89 4.95 11.31
C SER A 36 -1.21 4.58 12.76
N GLU A 37 -1.66 3.36 13.03
CA GLU A 37 -1.91 2.90 14.40
C GLU A 37 -0.64 2.88 15.26
N LEU A 38 0.51 2.48 14.68
CA LEU A 38 1.79 2.45 15.39
C LEU A 38 2.22 3.83 15.89
N VAL A 39 1.94 4.90 15.15
CA VAL A 39 2.35 6.27 15.54
C VAL A 39 1.32 7.02 16.36
N LYS A 40 0.04 6.62 16.35
CA LYS A 40 -1.04 7.30 17.09
C LYS A 40 -0.77 7.40 18.60
N GLY A 41 0.04 6.50 19.16
CA GLY A 41 0.45 6.51 20.57
C GLY A 41 1.82 7.12 20.83
N THR A 42 2.51 7.66 19.82
CA THR A 42 3.89 8.15 19.94
C THR A 42 3.94 9.67 19.79
N HIS A 43 4.69 10.34 20.68
CA HIS A 43 4.94 11.79 20.59
C HIS A 43 6.31 12.14 19.97
N ASN A 44 6.90 11.17 19.27
CA ASN A 44 8.25 11.31 18.71
C ASN A 44 8.18 11.79 17.27
N GLU A 45 8.75 12.97 16.99
CA GLU A 45 8.83 13.55 15.65
C GLU A 45 9.51 12.62 14.64
N LYS A 46 10.46 11.78 15.09
CA LYS A 46 11.11 10.79 14.21
C LYS A 46 10.12 9.75 13.71
N HIS A 47 9.25 9.23 14.57
CA HIS A 47 8.25 8.24 14.18
C HIS A 47 7.18 8.85 13.26
N ALA A 48 6.80 10.12 13.51
CA ALA A 48 5.92 10.87 12.61
C ALA A 48 6.50 11.00 11.19
N GLY A 49 7.81 11.29 11.07
CA GLY A 49 8.49 11.30 9.77
C GLY A 49 8.45 9.96 9.04
N PHE A 50 8.68 8.85 9.75
CA PHE A 50 8.57 7.51 9.17
C PHE A 50 7.15 7.15 8.73
N ALA A 51 6.12 7.48 9.52
CA ALA A 51 4.73 7.26 9.13
C ALA A 51 4.31 8.11 7.94
N GLN A 52 4.80 9.35 7.85
CA GLN A 52 4.56 10.20 6.68
C GLN A 52 5.20 9.60 5.41
N ALA A 53 6.43 9.10 5.51
CA ALA A 53 7.09 8.42 4.39
C ALA A 53 6.34 7.15 3.96
N LEU A 54 5.87 6.35 4.92
CA LEU A 54 5.04 5.16 4.66
C LEU A 54 3.73 5.53 3.95
N TYR A 55 3.06 6.59 4.40
CA TYR A 55 1.82 7.07 3.78
C TYR A 55 2.04 7.46 2.32
N PHE A 56 3.08 8.25 2.01
CA PHE A 56 3.37 8.66 0.64
C PHE A 56 3.78 7.50 -0.26
N ALA A 57 4.64 6.59 0.22
CA ALA A 57 4.97 5.37 -0.51
C ALA A 57 3.71 4.54 -0.80
N GLY A 58 2.81 4.48 0.18
CA GLY A 58 1.52 3.80 0.07
C GLY A 58 0.60 4.42 -0.99
N LEU A 59 0.46 5.74 -1.00
CA LEU A 59 -0.31 6.45 -2.03
C LEU A 59 0.26 6.23 -3.44
N GLU A 60 1.59 6.27 -3.57
CA GLU A 60 2.25 6.03 -4.87
C GLU A 60 2.03 4.60 -5.37
N ALA A 61 2.08 3.61 -4.47
CA ALA A 61 1.79 2.22 -4.79
C ALA A 61 0.32 2.02 -5.19
N ASP A 62 -0.63 2.56 -4.41
CA ASP A 62 -2.08 2.44 -4.69
C ASP A 62 -2.45 3.13 -6.01
N ASP A 63 -1.91 4.32 -6.31
CA ASP A 63 -2.13 5.02 -7.58
C ASP A 63 -1.62 4.22 -8.78
N TYR A 64 -0.41 3.63 -8.68
CA TYR A 64 0.12 2.78 -9.74
C TYR A 64 -0.75 1.54 -9.96
N LEU A 65 -1.16 0.88 -8.88
CA LEU A 65 -1.99 -0.33 -8.95
C LEU A 65 -3.40 -0.03 -9.48
N LEU A 66 -4.00 1.11 -9.10
CA LEU A 66 -5.30 1.55 -9.62
C LEU A 66 -5.26 1.78 -11.13
N LYS A 67 -4.15 2.32 -11.66
CA LYS A 67 -3.95 2.47 -13.12
C LYS A 67 -3.88 1.12 -13.82
N LEU A 68 -3.30 0.10 -13.18
CA LEU A 68 -3.29 -1.26 -13.71
C LEU A 68 -4.67 -1.91 -13.62
N GLU A 69 -5.39 -1.72 -12.50
CA GLU A 69 -6.76 -2.23 -12.29
C GLU A 69 -7.69 -1.72 -13.40
N TYR A 70 -7.73 -0.40 -13.63
CA TYR A 70 -8.54 0.21 -14.67
C TYR A 70 -8.23 -0.36 -16.08
N ARG A 71 -6.94 -0.59 -16.36
CA ARG A 71 -6.53 -1.21 -17.63
C ARG A 71 -6.95 -2.67 -17.71
N ALA A 72 -6.89 -3.42 -16.60
CA ALA A 72 -7.32 -4.82 -16.54
C ALA A 72 -8.82 -4.95 -16.80
N GLU A 73 -9.63 -4.08 -16.18
CA GLU A 73 -11.09 -4.03 -16.34
C GLU A 73 -11.49 -3.69 -17.77
N ALA A 74 -10.78 -2.77 -18.41
CA ALA A 74 -10.98 -2.44 -19.82
C ALA A 74 -10.39 -3.48 -20.79
N ALA A 75 -10.03 -4.68 -20.30
CA ALA A 75 -9.48 -5.80 -21.05
C ALA A 75 -8.19 -5.47 -21.82
N PHE A 76 -7.46 -4.42 -21.42
CA PHE A 76 -6.15 -4.14 -21.98
C PHE A 76 -5.12 -5.14 -21.49
N ARG A 77 -4.12 -5.40 -22.32
CA ARG A 77 -3.01 -6.27 -21.97
C ARG A 77 -2.19 -5.66 -20.83
N ILE A 78 -2.03 -6.43 -19.76
CA ILE A 78 -1.09 -6.17 -18.67
C ILE A 78 0.01 -7.21 -18.74
N THR A 79 1.25 -6.75 -18.80
CA THR A 79 2.44 -7.58 -18.84
C THR A 79 2.83 -8.03 -17.44
N ASP A 80 3.56 -9.15 -17.34
CA ASP A 80 4.04 -9.62 -16.03
C ASP A 80 5.07 -8.64 -15.44
N ALA A 81 5.83 -7.94 -16.29
CA ALA A 81 6.72 -6.86 -15.87
C ALA A 81 5.99 -5.72 -15.15
N GLU A 82 4.79 -5.33 -15.62
CA GLU A 82 3.98 -4.30 -14.94
C GLU A 82 3.47 -4.80 -13.58
N ILE A 83 3.09 -6.07 -13.49
CA ILE A 83 2.71 -6.69 -12.20
C ILE A 83 3.91 -6.72 -11.25
N ASP A 84 5.11 -7.02 -11.74
CA ASP A 84 6.33 -7.06 -10.93
C ASP A 84 6.76 -5.65 -10.48
N VAL A 85 6.56 -4.62 -11.30
CA VAL A 85 6.73 -3.22 -10.85
C VAL A 85 5.74 -2.89 -9.73
N GLY A 86 4.46 -3.28 -9.88
CA GLY A 86 3.46 -3.14 -8.82
C GLY A 86 3.86 -3.84 -7.52
N ARG A 87 4.38 -5.07 -7.63
CA ARG A 87 4.89 -5.85 -6.50
C ARG A 87 6.06 -5.15 -5.80
N GLY A 88 7.05 -4.67 -6.57
CA GLY A 88 8.19 -3.95 -6.02
C GLY A 88 7.78 -2.68 -5.25
N LYS A 89 6.71 -2.00 -5.71
CA LYS A 89 6.14 -0.86 -4.96
C LYS A 89 5.50 -1.30 -3.64
N VAL A 90 4.75 -2.40 -3.63
CA VAL A 90 4.17 -2.97 -2.40
C VAL A 90 5.26 -3.40 -1.41
N GLU A 91 6.33 -4.02 -1.90
CA GLU A 91 7.50 -4.42 -1.10
C GLU A 91 8.20 -3.18 -0.48
N ALA A 92 8.30 -2.07 -1.22
CA ALA A 92 8.83 -0.82 -0.68
C ALA A 92 7.96 -0.27 0.47
N VAL A 93 6.62 -0.30 0.33
CA VAL A 93 5.68 0.08 1.39
C VAL A 93 5.86 -0.83 2.61
N GLN A 94 5.95 -2.15 2.41
CA GLN A 94 6.20 -3.12 3.47
C GLN A 94 7.53 -2.86 4.19
N GLN A 95 8.59 -2.52 3.45
CA GLN A 95 9.89 -2.19 4.03
C GLN A 95 9.84 -0.88 4.83
N CYS A 96 9.11 0.13 4.37
CA CYS A 96 8.86 1.36 5.14
C CYS A 96 8.17 1.06 6.48
N LEU A 97 7.16 0.18 6.48
CA LEU A 97 6.48 -0.24 7.71
C LEU A 97 7.43 -1.02 8.64
N ALA A 98 8.26 -1.92 8.09
CA ALA A 98 9.26 -2.64 8.87
C ALA A 98 10.25 -1.67 9.56
N ASN A 99 10.75 -0.67 8.82
CA ASN A 99 11.64 0.36 9.36
C ASN A 99 10.96 1.18 10.47
N LEU A 100 9.68 1.53 10.31
CA LEU A 100 8.89 2.21 11.34
C LEU A 100 8.77 1.36 12.62
N ARG A 101 8.41 0.08 12.48
CA ARG A 101 8.32 -0.85 13.62
C ARG A 101 9.66 -0.96 14.36
N THR A 102 10.76 -1.11 13.62
CA THR A 102 12.12 -1.16 14.21
C THR A 102 12.48 0.13 14.91
N SER A 103 12.18 1.29 14.32
CA SER A 103 12.45 2.60 14.91
C SER A 103 11.72 2.77 16.25
N ILE A 104 10.42 2.45 16.31
CA ILE A 104 9.62 2.52 17.54
C ILE A 104 10.15 1.55 18.60
N ALA A 105 10.43 0.30 18.23
CA ALA A 105 10.97 -0.69 19.16
C ALA A 105 12.33 -0.29 19.75
N SER A 106 13.16 0.42 18.97
CA SER A 106 14.47 0.92 19.41
C SER A 106 14.41 2.18 20.27
N ASP A 107 13.26 2.86 20.37
CA ASP A 107 13.08 4.07 21.18
C ASP A 107 12.09 3.84 22.35
N PRO A 108 12.53 3.16 23.43
CA PRO A 108 11.69 2.88 24.60
C PRO A 108 11.33 4.14 25.42
N SER A 109 11.87 5.33 25.06
CA SER A 109 11.50 6.60 25.69
C SER A 109 10.13 7.11 25.23
N SER A 110 9.61 6.55 24.13
CA SER A 110 8.22 6.64 23.69
C SER A 110 7.29 5.90 24.67
N LYS A 111 7.20 6.37 25.92
CA LYS A 111 6.04 6.03 26.74
C LYS A 111 4.81 6.50 25.97
N ILE A 112 3.89 5.58 25.71
CA ILE A 112 2.51 5.90 25.31
C ILE A 112 1.96 6.79 26.42
N SER A 113 2.07 8.10 26.23
CA SER A 113 1.49 9.07 27.16
C SER A 113 0.01 9.09 26.83
N ASN A 114 -0.80 8.55 27.72
CA ASN A 114 -2.27 8.66 27.64
C ASN A 114 -2.77 10.09 27.92
N ASP A 115 -1.87 11.08 28.04
CA ASP A 115 -2.23 12.44 28.40
C ASP A 115 -2.14 13.37 27.20
N LYS A 116 -3.13 13.24 26.32
CA LYS A 116 -4.00 14.33 25.80
C LYS A 116 -4.69 13.84 24.53
N PRO A 117 -6.02 14.03 24.37
CA PRO A 117 -6.67 13.81 23.09
C PRO A 117 -6.05 14.78 22.08
N ILE A 118 -5.33 14.25 21.09
CA ILE A 118 -4.74 15.06 20.00
C ILE A 118 -5.89 15.77 19.30
N ALA A 119 -5.90 17.09 19.42
CA ALA A 119 -6.84 17.96 18.77
C ALA A 119 -6.76 17.75 17.25
N ARG A 120 -7.84 17.21 16.69
CA ARG A 120 -8.29 17.26 15.29
C ARG A 120 -7.31 17.95 14.32
N VAL A 121 -6.58 17.15 13.54
CA VAL A 121 -6.02 17.60 12.27
C VAL A 121 -7.19 17.76 11.29
N LYS A 122 -7.78 18.96 11.28
CA LYS A 122 -8.52 19.48 10.12
C LYS A 122 -7.50 20.14 9.20
N SER A 123 -7.74 19.99 7.89
CA SER A 123 -7.06 20.68 6.79
C SER A 123 -5.72 20.09 6.35
N LEU A 124 -5.75 19.28 5.27
CA LEU A 124 -5.00 19.59 4.04
C LEU A 124 -5.38 18.59 2.92
N VAL A 125 -6.45 18.88 2.17
CA VAL A 125 -6.60 18.42 0.79
C VAL A 125 -7.23 19.58 0.02
N LEU A 126 -6.41 20.22 -0.81
CA LEU A 126 -6.80 20.92 -2.04
C LEU A 126 -5.98 20.29 -3.16
#